data_AF-A0A933AGK7-F1
#
_entry.id   AF-A0A933AGK7-F1
#
_cell.length_a   1.000
_cell.length_b   1.000
_cell.length_c   1.000
_cell.angle_alpha   90.00
_cell.angle_beta   90.00
_cell.angle_gamma   90.00
#
_symmetry.space_group_name_H-M   'P 1'
#
loop_
_entity.id
_entity.type
_entity.pdbx_description
1 polymer ?
#
loop_
_entity_poly.entity_id
_entity_poly.type
_entity_poly.pdbx_seq_one_letter_code
_entity_poly.pdbx_strand_id
1 'polypeptide(L)'
;MKIAVFNTKTYDREFLNEANKKHGHELVFFEPHLTAETCKLAFGFEGICVFVNDQVNKAVLSTLARKVGYLGLDVYEEEGDLFFEDLSGHVIQDDVFERLLTFPNVIITGHQAFFTRHALQGIAETTMQNISDFKQNKLLPENQVTPVHWHK
;
A
#
# COMPACT_ATOMS: atom_id res chain seq x y z
N MET A 1 7.40 18.50 -5.86
CA MET A 1 7.51 17.39 -6.83
C MET A 1 6.14 17.03 -7.35
N LYS A 2 6.05 16.60 -8.60
CA LYS A 2 4.84 16.05 -9.21
C LYS A 2 4.79 14.53 -9.02
N ILE A 3 3.77 14.04 -8.31
CA ILE A 3 3.66 12.64 -7.87
C ILE A 3 2.39 12.01 -8.43
N ALA A 4 2.55 10.87 -9.08
CA ALA A 4 1.43 10.02 -9.51
C ALA A 4 1.05 9.07 -8.37
N VAL A 5 -0.21 9.06 -7.96
CA VAL A 5 -0.73 8.18 -6.91
C VAL A 5 -1.74 7.22 -7.55
N PHE A 6 -1.41 5.93 -7.62
CA PHE A 6 -2.28 4.91 -8.23
C PHE A 6 -3.23 4.27 -7.21
N ASN A 7 -4.23 3.54 -7.71
CA ASN A 7 -5.17 2.78 -6.90
C ASN A 7 -5.81 3.58 -5.75
N THR A 8 -6.21 4.83 -6.03
CA THR A 8 -6.80 5.70 -4.99
C THR A 8 -8.32 5.71 -5.05
N LYS A 9 -8.95 5.56 -3.89
CA LYS A 9 -10.36 5.84 -3.67
C LYS A 9 -10.54 7.28 -3.22
N THR A 10 -11.79 7.75 -3.19
CA THR A 10 -12.11 9.13 -2.81
C THR A 10 -11.55 9.53 -1.44
N TYR A 11 -11.63 8.62 -0.46
CA TYR A 11 -11.11 8.88 0.88
C TYR A 11 -9.58 9.06 0.89
N ASP A 12 -8.84 8.26 0.13
CA ASP A 12 -7.37 8.38 0.04
C ASP A 12 -6.96 9.78 -0.42
N ARG A 13 -7.66 10.31 -1.43
CA ARG A 13 -7.38 11.63 -1.99
C ARG A 13 -7.58 12.73 -0.96
N GLU A 14 -8.63 12.66 -0.15
CA GLU A 14 -8.91 13.65 0.88
C GLU A 14 -7.78 13.67 1.92
N PHE A 15 -7.44 12.52 2.49
CA PHE A 15 -6.40 12.42 3.52
C PHE A 15 -5.02 12.79 2.99
N LEU A 16 -4.65 12.31 1.79
CA LEU A 16 -3.36 12.62 1.19
C LEU A 16 -3.23 14.10 0.85
N ASN A 17 -4.28 14.75 0.33
CA ASN A 17 -4.26 16.18 0.08
C ASN A 17 -4.15 17.00 1.37
N GLU A 18 -4.88 16.63 2.42
CA GLU A 18 -4.78 17.30 3.72
C GLU A 18 -3.38 17.18 4.33
N ALA A 19 -2.79 15.98 4.32
CA ALA A 19 -1.42 15.77 4.79
C ALA A 19 -0.40 16.57 3.94
N ASN A 20 -0.58 16.56 2.62
CA ASN A 20 0.30 17.22 1.67
C ASN A 20 0.29 18.76 1.77
N LYS A 21 -0.68 19.39 2.44
CA LYS A 21 -0.65 20.85 2.71
C LYS A 21 0.63 21.30 3.40
N LYS A 22 1.26 20.42 4.20
CA LYS A 22 2.53 20.70 4.89
C LYS A 22 3.77 20.54 4.01
N HIS A 23 3.64 19.83 2.89
CA HIS A 23 4.76 19.39 2.05
C HIS A 23 4.78 20.04 0.67
N GLY A 24 3.63 20.41 0.11
CA GLY A 24 3.53 21.18 -1.13
C GLY A 24 3.85 20.40 -2.41
N HIS A 25 3.60 19.10 -2.46
CA HIS A 25 3.73 18.31 -3.70
C HIS A 25 2.50 18.50 -4.62
N GLU A 26 2.68 18.33 -5.92
CA GLU A 26 1.56 18.23 -6.87
C GLU A 26 1.14 16.76 -6.95
N LEU A 27 0.02 16.40 -6.32
CA LEU A 27 -0.51 15.04 -6.34
C LEU A 27 -1.51 14.88 -7.49
N VAL A 28 -1.30 13.87 -8.34
CA VAL A 28 -2.27 13.46 -9.36
C VAL A 28 -2.69 12.04 -9.08
N PHE A 29 -4.00 11.83 -8.96
CA PHE A 29 -4.59 10.59 -8.52
C PHE A 29 -5.16 9.80 -9.69
N PHE A 30 -4.82 8.52 -9.73
CA PHE A 30 -5.34 7.54 -10.68
C PHE A 30 -6.15 6.50 -9.91
N GLU A 31 -7.36 6.20 -10.43
CA GLU A 31 -8.19 5.09 -9.96
C GLU A 31 -7.69 3.70 -10.38
N PRO A 32 -7.14 3.50 -11.60
CA PRO A 32 -6.67 2.17 -11.97
C PRO A 32 -5.46 1.75 -11.13
N HIS A 33 -5.32 0.44 -10.99
CA HIS A 33 -4.12 -0.20 -10.49
C HIS A 33 -2.92 0.10 -11.40
N LEU A 34 -1.71 0.11 -10.82
CA LEU A 34 -0.48 0.13 -11.58
C LEU A 34 -0.26 -1.26 -12.19
N THR A 35 -0.22 -1.32 -13.52
CA THR A 35 0.02 -2.53 -14.32
C THR A 35 0.97 -2.21 -15.47
N ALA A 36 1.37 -3.22 -16.24
CA ALA A 36 2.16 -3.02 -17.45
C ALA A 36 1.47 -2.07 -18.46
N GLU A 37 0.14 -2.08 -18.51
CA GLU A 37 -0.66 -1.24 -19.40
C GLU A 37 -0.79 0.20 -18.88
N THR A 38 -0.98 0.36 -17.58
CA THR A 38 -1.27 1.66 -16.95
C THR A 38 -0.03 2.42 -16.49
N CYS A 39 1.14 1.76 -16.37
CA CYS A 39 2.37 2.40 -15.89
C CYS A 39 2.82 3.62 -16.70
N LYS A 40 2.41 3.71 -17.98
CA LYS A 40 2.67 4.87 -18.84
C LYS A 40 1.98 6.15 -18.37
N LEU A 41 0.91 6.04 -17.57
CA LEU A 41 0.26 7.19 -16.95
C LEU A 41 1.19 7.96 -16.01
N ALA A 42 2.23 7.29 -15.48
CA ALA A 42 3.23 7.91 -14.63
C ALA A 42 4.33 8.66 -15.40
N PHE A 43 4.29 8.70 -16.73
CA PHE A 43 5.33 9.40 -17.49
C PHE A 43 5.21 10.91 -17.31
N GLY A 44 6.36 11.56 -17.04
CA GLY A 44 6.42 12.99 -16.74
C GLY A 44 6.17 13.33 -15.27
N PHE A 45 5.95 12.32 -14.42
CA PHE A 45 5.95 12.46 -12.97
C PHE A 45 7.36 12.26 -12.40
N GLU A 46 7.67 13.00 -11.34
CA GLU A 46 8.94 12.89 -10.64
C GLU A 46 8.95 11.70 -9.69
N GLY A 47 7.79 11.37 -9.11
CA GLY A 47 7.61 10.22 -8.22
C GLY A 47 6.31 9.45 -8.47
N ILE A 48 6.29 8.20 -8.03
CA ILE A 48 5.08 7.38 -7.99
C ILE A 48 4.84 6.90 -6.55
N CYS A 49 3.57 6.90 -6.13
CA CYS A 49 3.06 6.26 -4.93
C CYS A 49 2.03 5.20 -5.34
N VAL A 50 2.16 3.99 -4.81
CA VAL A 50 1.26 2.84 -5.10
C VAL A 50 0.82 2.15 -3.81
N PHE A 51 -0.30 1.43 -3.87
CA PHE A 51 -0.94 0.76 -2.72
C PHE A 51 -1.11 -0.75 -2.97
N VAL A 52 -1.73 -1.47 -2.02
CA VAL A 52 -2.02 -2.92 -2.08
C VAL A 52 -2.59 -3.33 -3.45
N ASN A 53 -2.15 -4.47 -3.99
CA ASN A 53 -2.59 -5.08 -5.26
C ASN A 53 -2.12 -4.36 -6.54
N ASP A 54 -1.14 -3.46 -6.47
CA ASP A 54 -0.49 -2.88 -7.64
C ASP A 54 0.68 -3.76 -8.12
N GLN A 55 0.82 -3.95 -9.44
CA GLN A 55 1.87 -4.79 -10.02
C GLN A 55 3.21 -4.05 -10.04
N VAL A 56 4.12 -4.44 -9.13
CA VAL A 56 5.46 -3.86 -9.01
C VAL A 56 6.51 -4.86 -9.45
N ASN A 57 6.22 -5.54 -10.56
CA ASN A 57 7.13 -6.53 -11.14
C ASN A 57 8.23 -5.90 -12.00
N LYS A 58 9.21 -6.72 -12.38
CA LYS A 58 10.37 -6.32 -13.20
C LYS A 58 10.00 -5.59 -14.50
N ALA A 59 8.89 -5.94 -15.16
CA ALA A 59 8.49 -5.31 -16.42
C ALA A 59 7.99 -3.87 -16.19
N VAL A 60 7.16 -3.67 -15.17
CA VAL A 60 6.69 -2.34 -14.76
C VAL A 60 7.87 -1.49 -14.29
N LEU A 61 8.70 -2.02 -13.39
CA LEU A 61 9.89 -1.32 -12.88
C LEU A 61 10.86 -0.92 -13.99
N SER A 62 11.09 -1.80 -14.98
CA SER A 62 11.96 -1.48 -16.13
C SER A 62 11.41 -0.32 -16.96
N THR A 63 10.08 -0.23 -17.07
CA THR A 63 9.41 0.85 -17.79
C THR A 63 9.52 2.17 -17.03
N LEU A 64 9.37 2.12 -15.70
CA LEU A 64 9.41 3.29 -14.82
C LEU A 64 10.82 3.82 -14.57
N ALA A 65 11.82 2.94 -14.44
CA ALA A 65 13.20 3.29 -14.05
C ALA A 65 13.87 4.33 -14.96
N ARG A 66 13.44 4.46 -16.22
CA ARG A 66 13.97 5.46 -17.16
C ARG A 66 13.13 6.73 -17.27
N LYS A 67 12.00 6.78 -16.56
CA LYS A 67 10.93 7.78 -16.78
C LYS A 67 10.48 8.48 -15.49
N VAL A 68 10.69 7.86 -14.34
CA VAL A 68 10.33 8.38 -13.02
C VAL A 68 11.56 8.37 -12.12
N GLY A 69 11.73 9.45 -11.36
CA GLY A 69 12.89 9.67 -10.50
C GLY A 69 12.80 8.97 -9.15
N TYR A 70 11.59 8.78 -8.60
CA TYR A 70 11.37 8.22 -7.27
C TYR A 70 10.21 7.22 -7.24
N LEU A 71 10.32 6.18 -6.41
CA LEU A 71 9.26 5.19 -6.20
C LEU A 71 8.99 5.03 -4.70
N GLY A 72 7.75 5.26 -4.29
CA GLY A 72 7.24 4.97 -2.96
C GLY A 72 6.22 3.84 -3.02
N LEU A 73 6.43 2.83 -2.18
CA LEU A 73 5.62 1.62 -2.06
C LEU A 73 5.17 1.50 -0.60
N ASP A 74 3.87 1.44 -0.32
CA ASP A 74 3.41 1.12 1.05
C ASP A 74 3.21 -0.39 1.28
N VAL A 75 3.14 -1.15 0.19
CA VAL A 75 2.89 -2.59 0.15
C VAL A 75 3.67 -3.16 -1.03
N TYR A 76 4.12 -4.40 -0.90
CA TYR A 76 4.75 -5.16 -1.97
C TYR A 76 3.97 -6.47 -2.17
N GLU A 77 3.70 -6.87 -3.43
CA GLU A 77 2.76 -7.97 -3.76
C GLU A 77 3.08 -9.30 -3.06
N GLU A 78 4.36 -9.59 -2.77
CA GLU A 78 4.80 -10.82 -2.10
C GLU A 78 5.13 -10.61 -0.61
N GLU A 79 4.49 -9.64 0.06
CA GLU A 79 4.84 -9.28 1.44
C GLU A 79 4.56 -10.36 2.50
N GLY A 80 3.69 -11.32 2.19
CA GLY A 80 3.19 -12.32 3.15
C GLY A 80 4.30 -13.13 3.83
N ASP A 81 5.37 -13.41 3.09
CA ASP A 81 6.52 -14.17 3.58
C ASP A 81 7.68 -13.26 4.05
N LEU A 82 7.58 -11.93 3.87
CA LEU A 82 8.69 -10.99 4.02
C LEU A 82 8.56 -9.97 5.17
N PHE A 83 7.35 -9.51 5.49
CA PHE A 83 7.18 -8.31 6.33
C PHE A 83 6.74 -8.58 7.78
N PHE A 84 6.36 -9.81 8.12
CA PHE A 84 5.86 -10.15 9.46
C PHE A 84 6.91 -10.78 10.39
N GLU A 85 8.13 -11.01 9.90
CA GLU A 85 9.22 -11.64 10.64
C GLU A 85 10.55 -10.89 10.44
N ASP A 86 11.47 -11.01 11.40
CA ASP A 86 12.83 -10.47 11.24
C ASP A 86 13.66 -11.39 10.34
N LEU A 87 13.85 -10.96 9.08
CA LEU A 87 14.62 -11.70 8.07
C LEU A 87 16.06 -11.22 7.92
N SER A 88 16.58 -10.40 8.83
CA SER A 88 17.94 -9.82 8.72
C SER A 88 19.07 -10.86 8.62
N GLY A 89 18.82 -12.10 9.07
CA GLY A 89 19.75 -13.23 8.98
C GLY A 89 19.45 -14.25 7.87
N HIS A 90 18.43 -14.02 7.04
CA HIS A 90 17.97 -14.96 6.02
C HIS A 90 18.15 -14.39 4.61
N VAL A 91 18.46 -15.25 3.64
CA VAL A 91 18.51 -14.83 2.23
C VAL A 91 17.08 -14.65 1.75
N ILE A 92 16.76 -13.45 1.30
CA ILE A 92 15.47 -13.15 0.68
C ILE A 92 15.50 -13.75 -0.73
N GLN A 93 14.54 -14.62 -1.05
CA GLN A 93 14.50 -15.28 -2.36
C GLN A 93 13.86 -14.41 -3.45
N ASP A 94 13.28 -13.28 -3.05
CA ASP A 94 12.67 -12.32 -3.95
C ASP A 94 13.74 -11.37 -4.54
N ASP A 95 14.11 -11.64 -5.79
CA ASP A 95 15.12 -10.88 -6.53
C ASP A 95 14.65 -9.48 -6.93
N VAL A 96 13.34 -9.24 -6.99
CA VAL A 96 12.76 -7.92 -7.27
C VAL A 96 12.84 -7.06 -6.03
N PHE A 97 12.44 -7.58 -4.87
CA PHE A 97 12.50 -6.89 -3.59
C PHE A 97 13.94 -6.53 -3.19
N GLU A 98 14.87 -7.49 -3.24
CA GLU A 98 16.29 -7.22 -2.94
C GLU A 98 16.86 -6.14 -3.86
N ARG A 99 16.54 -6.21 -5.15
CA ARG A 99 16.99 -5.20 -6.12
C ARG A 99 16.39 -3.83 -5.83
N LEU A 100 15.11 -3.75 -5.46
CA LEU A 100 14.47 -2.49 -5.09
C LEU A 100 15.17 -1.81 -3.90
N LEU A 101 15.58 -2.58 -2.89
CA LEU A 101 16.33 -2.07 -1.74
C LEU A 101 17.71 -1.49 -2.10
N THR A 102 18.28 -1.86 -3.25
CA THR A 102 19.57 -1.29 -3.70
C THR A 102 19.45 0.10 -4.31
N PHE A 103 18.23 0.54 -4.67
CA PHE A 103 18.02 1.83 -5.32
C PHE A 103 17.83 2.95 -4.27
N PRO A 104 18.69 3.99 -4.24
CA PRO A 104 18.61 5.06 -3.25
C PRO A 104 17.37 5.97 -3.44
N ASN A 105 16.66 5.81 -4.54
CA ASN A 105 15.45 6.55 -4.90
C ASN A 105 14.16 5.72 -4.74
N VAL A 106 14.25 4.56 -4.08
CA VAL A 106 13.11 3.70 -3.74
C VAL A 106 12.89 3.71 -2.23
N ILE A 107 11.65 3.91 -1.81
CA ILE A 107 11.21 3.72 -0.42
C ILE A 107 10.11 2.65 -0.43
N ILE A 108 10.27 1.65 0.44
CA ILE A 108 9.25 0.64 0.70
C ILE A 108 8.90 0.70 2.19
N THR A 109 7.63 0.97 2.48
CA THR A 109 7.01 0.69 3.78
C THR A 109 6.19 -0.59 3.64
N GLY A 110 5.91 -1.28 4.75
CA GLY A 110 5.19 -2.56 4.73
C GLY A 110 3.91 -2.50 5.53
N HIS A 111 2.77 -2.29 4.88
CA HIS A 111 1.45 -2.25 5.53
C HIS A 111 1.40 -1.27 6.73
N GLN A 112 2.21 -0.21 6.73
CA GLN A 112 2.32 0.69 7.90
C GLN A 112 1.47 1.94 7.79
N ALA A 113 0.79 2.20 6.66
CA ALA A 113 -0.08 3.37 6.53
C ALA A 113 -1.19 3.42 7.60
N PHE A 114 -1.67 2.26 8.09
CA PHE A 114 -2.65 2.21 9.17
C PHE A 114 -2.03 2.29 10.57
N PHE A 115 -0.69 2.31 10.73
CA PHE A 115 -0.01 2.33 12.03
C PHE A 115 -0.06 3.72 12.68
N THR A 116 -1.26 4.21 12.95
CA THR A 116 -1.50 5.44 13.69
C THR A 116 -2.19 5.12 15.02
N ARG A 117 -1.97 5.96 16.04
CA ARG A 117 -2.64 5.78 17.35
C ARG A 117 -4.16 5.69 17.21
N HIS A 118 -4.75 6.51 16.34
CA HIS A 118 -6.21 6.52 16.13
C HIS A 118 -6.70 5.23 15.48
N ALA A 119 -6.03 4.75 14.43
CA ALA A 119 -6.41 3.50 13.76
C ALA A 119 -6.22 2.30 14.68
N LEU A 120 -5.10 2.21 15.41
CA LEU A 120 -4.88 1.14 16.38
C LEU A 120 -5.89 1.17 17.53
N GLN A 121 -6.27 2.36 17.99
CA GLN A 121 -7.32 2.52 18.99
C GLN A 121 -8.68 2.07 18.45
N GLY A 122 -9.05 2.48 17.24
CA GLY A 122 -10.31 2.05 16.60
C GLY A 122 -10.35 0.53 16.40
N ILE A 123 -9.27 -0.07 15.93
CA ILE A 123 -9.13 -1.54 15.81
C ILE A 123 -9.33 -2.20 17.18
N ALA A 124 -8.67 -1.70 18.23
CA ALA A 124 -8.81 -2.25 19.57
C ALA A 124 -10.24 -2.13 20.12
N GLU A 125 -10.87 -0.96 19.97
CA GLU A 125 -12.25 -0.70 20.41
C GLU A 125 -13.24 -1.63 19.68
N THR A 126 -13.16 -1.71 18.35
CA THR A 126 -13.99 -2.63 17.54
C THR A 126 -13.75 -4.09 17.91
N THR A 127 -12.50 -4.48 18.17
CA THR A 127 -12.17 -5.85 18.58
C THR A 127 -12.80 -6.20 19.93
N MET A 128 -12.69 -5.32 20.93
CA MET A 128 -13.29 -5.54 22.25
C MET A 128 -14.83 -5.54 22.19
N GLN A 129 -15.41 -4.71 21.32
CA GLN A 129 -16.85 -4.71 21.06
C GLN A 129 -17.30 -6.02 20.42
N ASN A 130 -16.59 -6.51 19.39
CA ASN A 130 -16.88 -7.80 18.75
C ASN A 130 -16.85 -8.97 19.74
N ILE A 131 -15.87 -9.00 20.64
CA ILE A 131 -15.78 -10.02 21.70
C ILE A 131 -17.01 -9.95 22.62
N SER A 132 -17.41 -8.74 23.02
CA SER A 132 -18.56 -8.50 23.90
C SER A 132 -19.88 -8.90 23.24
N ASP A 133 -20.04 -8.61 21.95
CA ASP A 133 -21.22 -8.93 21.15
C ASP A 133 -21.30 -10.42 20.84
N PHE A 134 -20.18 -11.06 20.53
CA PHE A 134 -20.11 -12.50 20.36
C PHE A 134 -20.57 -13.25 21.60
N LYS A 135 -20.09 -12.85 22.79
CA LYS A 135 -20.53 -13.42 24.08
C LYS A 135 -22.04 -13.29 24.31
N GLN A 136 -22.66 -12.24 23.76
CA GLN A 136 -24.09 -11.97 23.90
C GLN A 136 -24.94 -12.53 22.75
N ASN A 137 -24.34 -13.25 21.79
CA ASN A 137 -24.99 -13.68 20.53
C ASN A 137 -25.57 -12.49 19.74
N LYS A 138 -24.87 -11.36 19.71
CA LYS A 138 -25.23 -10.12 19.00
C LYS A 138 -24.16 -9.65 18.03
N LEU A 139 -23.23 -10.52 17.64
CA LEU A 139 -22.14 -10.14 16.73
C LEU A 139 -22.71 -9.62 15.41
N LEU A 140 -22.27 -8.42 15.03
CA LEU A 140 -22.71 -7.75 13.81
C LEU A 140 -22.25 -8.53 12.55
N PRO A 141 -23.10 -8.74 11.54
CA PRO A 141 -22.74 -9.47 10.32
C PRO A 141 -21.53 -8.89 9.56
N GLU A 142 -21.37 -7.57 9.57
CA GLU A 142 -20.24 -6.87 8.93
C GLU A 142 -18.87 -7.22 9.52
N ASN A 143 -18.84 -7.69 10.77
CA ASN A 143 -17.61 -8.12 11.46
C ASN A 143 -17.45 -9.65 11.45
N GLN A 144 -18.28 -10.37 10.68
CA GLN A 144 -18.20 -11.82 10.52
C GLN A 144 -17.58 -12.20 9.18
N VAL A 145 -16.48 -12.96 9.23
CA VAL A 145 -15.92 -13.60 8.04
C VAL A 145 -16.65 -14.93 7.85
N THR A 146 -17.42 -15.04 6.76
CA THR A 146 -18.09 -16.31 6.38
C THR A 146 -17.44 -16.90 5.14
N PRO A 147 -17.60 -18.20 4.84
CA PRO A 147 -16.95 -18.86 3.69
C PRO A 147 -17.21 -18.19 2.32
N VAL A 148 -18.30 -17.44 2.20
CA VAL A 148 -18.63 -16.65 0.99
C VAL A 148 -17.63 -15.50 0.74
N HIS A 149 -16.85 -15.12 1.74
CA HIS A 149 -15.86 -14.04 1.70
C HIS A 149 -14.47 -14.51 1.26
N TRP A 150 -14.25 -15.83 1.08
CA TRP A 150 -12.95 -16.41 0.73
C TRP A 150 -12.64 -16.36 -0.78
N HIS A 151 -13.59 -15.96 -1.62
CA HIS A 151 -13.48 -15.99 -3.08
C HIS A 151 -13.55 -14.62 -3.76
N LYS A 152 -13.21 -13.54 -3.06
CA LYS A 152 -13.06 -12.19 -3.65
C LYS A 152 -11.61 -11.76 -3.66
#